data_AF-A0A146MB06-F1
#
_entry.id   AF-A0A146MB06-F1
#
_cell.length_a   1.000
_cell.length_b   1.000
_cell.length_c   1.000
_cell.angle_alpha   90.00
_cell.angle_beta   90.00
_cell.angle_gamma   90.00
#
_symmetry.space_group_name_H-M   'P 1'
#
loop_
_entity.id
_entity.type
_entity.pdbx_description
1 polymer ?
#
loop_
_entity_poly.entity_id
_entity_poly.type
_entity_poly.pdbx_seq_one_letter_code
_entity_poly.pdbx_strand_id
1 'polypeptide(L)'
;DRSPDSPTLPLDQEVAEYEEAAVEMLERMEVMLSTVKSVSIEKDPGRRLEILESELSQLAPDAATLISRGDGLILRVHCEMPDKALALRTSPQNKLRAKWAQVMQETEEVMAEYGACEESMARLLDVNKELSGLKVVTDSKELAAAWKALSSKFNALKKNPNFKDKNIALFEKDMMDSPADYIAHVNKIRERVSVVARKLKQPPLSTDFDPFHLQEEALKDIRDVLTTLKTEVDKVDQKRNRVLRKVQGEARENVVKAVERLKLEWDSANTNLNDRANHLVKCKEQWESLRKNCEKFASWLTSMEEASKDFDTNKIPSVEVRAKLRDLEKQATTKTGIMNSIVGAGRDMVALGGSQAREMWQTVESLRHRWNHLLAQFKATRERLASQQNGKQARGAIEATMATLEEVTSLVKSPANPSDEGALVVRLNLVRTLQDDLNKKKKELENLDNNNGQAEKVKELNAELTK
;
A
#
# COMPACT_ATOMS: atom_id res chain seq x y z
N ASP A 1 13.26 -4.92 52.27
CA ASP A 1 11.90 -5.05 51.74
C ASP A 1 10.84 -4.47 52.65
N ARG A 2 10.57 -3.18 52.48
CA ARG A 2 9.27 -2.58 52.80
C ARG A 2 8.97 -1.58 51.69
N SER A 3 8.10 -1.97 50.76
CA SER A 3 7.51 -1.02 49.81
C SER A 3 6.60 -0.05 50.56
N PRO A 4 6.67 1.25 50.29
CA PRO A 4 5.85 2.26 50.96
C PRO A 4 4.47 2.38 50.30
N ASP A 5 3.45 2.38 51.16
CA ASP A 5 2.16 3.08 51.03
C ASP A 5 1.47 3.08 49.66
N SER A 6 0.81 1.96 49.37
CA SER A 6 -0.50 2.06 48.69
C SER A 6 -1.49 2.57 49.73
N PRO A 7 -2.28 3.64 49.48
CA PRO A 7 -3.29 4.08 50.44
C PRO A 7 -4.29 2.94 50.62
N THR A 8 -4.20 2.23 51.75
CA THR A 8 -5.22 1.27 52.15
C THR A 8 -6.49 2.06 52.37
N LEU A 9 -7.45 1.86 51.48
CA LEU A 9 -8.78 2.42 51.61
C LEU A 9 -9.32 2.00 52.99
N PRO A 10 -10.05 2.88 53.71
CA PRO A 10 -10.74 2.48 54.92
C PRO A 10 -11.56 1.22 54.65
N LEU A 11 -11.52 0.22 55.53
CA LEU A 11 -12.20 -1.08 55.32
C LEU A 11 -13.70 -0.91 55.02
N ASP A 12 -14.35 0.08 55.60
CA ASP A 12 -15.75 0.41 55.29
C ASP A 12 -15.95 0.89 53.84
N GLN A 13 -14.97 1.58 53.25
CA GLN A 13 -15.00 1.99 51.85
C GLN A 13 -14.75 0.80 50.91
N GLU A 14 -13.79 -0.09 51.24
CA GLU A 14 -13.57 -1.32 50.46
C GLU A 14 -14.80 -2.25 50.46
N VAL A 15 -15.55 -2.26 51.58
CA VAL A 15 -16.82 -2.97 51.71
C VAL A 15 -17.89 -2.37 50.81
N ALA A 16 -18.08 -1.05 50.84
CA ALA A 16 -19.06 -0.38 49.99
C ALA A 16 -18.76 -0.59 48.48
N GLU A 17 -17.49 -0.45 48.08
CA GLU A 17 -17.05 -0.68 46.70
C GLU A 17 -17.25 -2.14 46.25
N TYR A 18 -17.06 -3.10 47.16
CA TYR A 18 -17.32 -4.50 46.87
C TYR A 18 -18.82 -4.80 46.77
N GLU A 19 -19.66 -4.22 47.63
CA GLU A 19 -21.12 -4.37 47.57
C GLU A 19 -21.69 -3.79 46.27
N GLU A 20 -21.20 -2.63 45.82
CA GLU A 20 -21.58 -2.02 44.55
C GLU A 20 -21.17 -2.91 43.36
N ALA A 21 -19.91 -3.36 43.32
CA ALA A 21 -19.42 -4.28 42.28
C ALA A 21 -20.18 -5.62 42.29
N ALA A 22 -20.60 -6.10 43.46
CA ALA A 22 -21.43 -7.30 43.59
C ALA A 22 -22.82 -7.11 42.97
N VAL A 23 -23.44 -5.95 43.13
CA VAL A 23 -24.74 -5.64 42.51
C VAL A 23 -24.61 -5.58 40.99
N GLU A 24 -23.61 -4.88 40.47
CA GLU A 24 -23.37 -4.79 39.02
C GLU A 24 -23.12 -6.17 38.39
N MET A 25 -22.35 -7.02 39.07
CA MET A 25 -22.09 -8.38 38.61
C MET A 25 -23.35 -9.26 38.63
N LEU A 26 -24.23 -9.09 39.63
CA LEU A 26 -25.52 -9.78 39.67
C LEU A 26 -26.45 -9.35 38.52
N GLU A 27 -26.38 -8.09 38.09
CA GLU A 27 -27.11 -7.59 36.92
C GLU A 27 -26.53 -8.15 35.62
N ARG A 28 -25.20 -8.14 35.44
CA ARG A 28 -24.54 -8.80 34.29
C ARG A 28 -24.88 -10.29 34.19
N MET A 29 -24.90 -11.01 35.31
CA MET A 29 -25.32 -12.41 35.35
C MET A 29 -26.80 -12.59 34.98
N GLU A 30 -27.69 -11.65 35.33
CA GLU A 30 -29.10 -11.69 34.89
C GLU A 30 -29.22 -11.51 33.37
N VAL A 31 -28.44 -10.58 32.82
CA VAL A 31 -28.38 -10.37 31.36
C VAL A 31 -27.90 -11.65 30.68
N MET A 32 -26.87 -12.32 31.20
CA MET A 32 -26.41 -13.61 30.67
C MET A 32 -27.50 -14.68 30.70
N LEU A 33 -28.25 -14.82 31.80
CA LEU A 33 -29.39 -15.75 31.87
C LEU A 33 -30.48 -15.40 30.85
N SER A 34 -30.71 -14.10 30.60
CA SER A 34 -31.64 -13.66 29.55
C SER A 34 -31.12 -13.99 28.14
N THR A 35 -29.81 -13.87 27.92
CA THR A 35 -29.14 -14.26 26.67
C THR A 35 -29.25 -15.76 26.43
N VAL A 36 -28.96 -16.59 27.44
CA VAL A 36 -29.12 -18.06 27.40
C VAL A 36 -30.53 -18.46 26.98
N LYS A 37 -31.56 -17.80 27.54
CA LYS A 37 -32.97 -18.03 27.17
C LYS A 37 -33.30 -17.56 25.75
N SER A 38 -32.74 -16.43 25.32
CA SER A 38 -33.01 -15.84 24.00
C SER A 38 -32.24 -16.51 22.85
N VAL A 39 -31.12 -17.18 23.13
CA VAL A 39 -30.26 -17.81 22.12
C VAL A 39 -31.01 -18.91 21.36
N SER A 40 -32.04 -19.48 21.97
CA SER A 40 -32.99 -20.41 21.34
C SER A 40 -33.66 -19.87 20.06
N ILE A 41 -33.64 -18.54 19.83
CA ILE A 41 -34.22 -17.86 18.67
C ILE A 41 -33.27 -17.87 17.46
N GLU A 42 -31.94 -17.88 17.67
CA GLU A 42 -30.96 -17.93 16.58
C GLU A 42 -31.13 -19.24 15.80
N LYS A 43 -30.95 -19.30 14.48
CA LYS A 43 -31.29 -20.51 13.70
C LYS A 43 -30.14 -21.49 13.57
N ASP A 44 -28.93 -20.96 13.61
CA ASP A 44 -27.72 -21.73 13.41
C ASP A 44 -27.22 -22.26 14.77
N PRO A 45 -27.24 -23.59 15.00
CA PRO A 45 -26.81 -24.18 16.26
C PRO A 45 -25.33 -23.89 16.58
N GLY A 46 -24.46 -23.82 15.56
CA GLY A 46 -23.05 -23.46 15.76
C GLY A 46 -22.89 -22.01 16.22
N ARG A 47 -23.69 -21.10 15.65
CA ARG A 47 -23.73 -19.69 16.07
C ARG A 47 -24.34 -19.51 17.46
N ARG A 48 -25.30 -20.35 17.86
CA ARG A 48 -25.82 -20.37 19.24
C ARG A 48 -24.71 -20.70 20.25
N LEU A 49 -23.93 -21.74 19.96
CA LEU A 49 -22.79 -22.13 20.79
C LEU A 49 -21.73 -21.02 20.85
N GLU A 50 -21.38 -20.43 19.70
CA GLU A 50 -20.40 -19.33 19.63
C GLU A 50 -20.82 -18.10 20.46
N ILE A 51 -22.11 -17.74 20.43
CA ILE A 51 -22.64 -16.64 21.25
C ILE A 51 -22.53 -16.98 22.74
N LEU A 52 -22.95 -18.18 23.15
CA LEU A 52 -22.88 -18.60 24.56
C LEU A 52 -21.44 -18.68 25.06
N GLU A 53 -20.53 -19.24 24.26
CA GLU A 53 -19.10 -19.33 24.57
C GLU A 53 -18.45 -17.95 24.67
N SER A 54 -18.78 -17.04 23.74
CA SER A 54 -18.24 -15.68 23.73
C SER A 54 -18.68 -14.89 24.97
N GLU A 55 -19.97 -14.90 25.29
CA GLU A 55 -20.51 -14.18 26.46
C GLU A 55 -20.02 -14.80 27.78
N LEU A 56 -19.95 -16.13 27.87
CA LEU A 56 -19.41 -16.82 29.04
C LEU A 56 -17.91 -16.54 29.23
N SER A 57 -17.13 -16.46 28.14
CA SER A 57 -15.69 -16.17 28.19
C SER A 57 -15.38 -14.76 28.72
N GLN A 58 -16.28 -13.81 28.51
CA GLN A 58 -16.16 -12.43 29.02
C GLN A 58 -16.64 -12.29 30.47
N LEU A 59 -17.63 -13.09 30.88
CA LEU A 59 -18.22 -13.01 32.22
C LEU A 59 -17.45 -13.82 33.28
N ALA A 60 -16.92 -14.99 32.91
CA ALA A 60 -16.32 -15.93 33.86
C ALA A 60 -15.08 -15.39 34.61
N PRO A 61 -14.11 -14.70 33.96
CA PRO A 61 -12.93 -14.18 34.64
C PRO A 61 -13.29 -13.10 35.69
N ASP A 62 -14.23 -12.23 35.35
CA ASP A 62 -14.67 -11.13 36.22
C ASP A 62 -15.45 -11.66 37.43
N ALA A 63 -16.35 -12.63 37.22
CA ALA A 63 -17.10 -13.27 38.28
C ALA A 63 -16.18 -14.03 39.25
N ALA A 64 -15.21 -14.81 38.73
CA ALA A 64 -14.25 -15.53 39.55
C ALA A 64 -13.37 -14.58 40.39
N THR A 65 -12.90 -13.49 39.76
CA THR A 65 -12.08 -12.47 40.43
C THR A 65 -12.86 -11.76 41.52
N LEU A 66 -14.11 -11.37 41.26
CA LEU A 66 -14.94 -10.68 42.23
C LEU A 66 -15.34 -11.57 43.41
N ILE A 67 -15.67 -12.85 43.16
CA ILE A 67 -15.94 -13.83 44.22
C ILE A 67 -14.68 -14.03 45.08
N SER A 68 -13.50 -14.19 44.46
CA SER A 68 -12.24 -14.33 45.20
C SER A 68 -11.89 -13.10 46.03
N ARG A 69 -12.10 -11.90 45.47
CA ARG A 69 -11.96 -10.62 46.20
C ARG A 69 -12.91 -10.54 47.39
N GLY A 70 -14.17 -10.97 47.22
CA GLY A 70 -15.16 -11.04 48.29
C GLY A 70 -14.74 -11.97 49.43
N ASP A 71 -14.13 -13.12 49.11
CA ASP A 71 -13.62 -14.05 50.13
C ASP A 71 -12.46 -13.45 50.93
N GLY A 72 -11.51 -12.82 50.25
CA GLY A 72 -10.42 -12.11 50.90
C GLY A 72 -10.92 -10.95 51.78
N LEU A 73 -11.94 -10.21 51.33
CA LEU A 73 -12.53 -9.11 52.07
C LEU A 73 -13.29 -9.60 53.31
N ILE A 74 -14.09 -10.66 53.20
CA ILE A 74 -14.80 -11.26 54.35
C ILE A 74 -13.81 -11.73 55.42
N LEU A 75 -12.70 -12.37 55.02
CA LEU A 75 -11.66 -12.79 55.96
C LEU A 75 -11.03 -11.59 56.71
N ARG A 76 -10.75 -10.48 56.00
CA ARG A 76 -10.20 -9.26 56.62
C ARG A 76 -11.21 -8.57 57.54
N VAL A 77 -12.46 -8.38 57.07
CA VAL A 77 -13.53 -7.74 57.85
C VAL A 77 -13.90 -8.58 59.08
N HIS A 78 -13.78 -9.92 59.02
CA HIS A 78 -14.09 -10.78 60.16
C HIS A 78 -13.15 -10.55 61.36
N CYS A 79 -11.91 -10.14 61.11
CA CYS A 79 -10.93 -9.83 62.16
C CYS A 79 -11.25 -8.53 62.92
N GLU A 80 -11.99 -7.59 62.31
CA GLU A 80 -12.29 -6.28 62.91
C GLU A 80 -13.76 -6.11 63.29
N MET A 81 -14.69 -6.60 62.47
CA MET A 81 -16.14 -6.44 62.59
C MET A 81 -16.87 -7.73 62.20
N PRO A 82 -16.98 -8.71 63.14
CA PRO A 82 -17.54 -10.03 62.86
C PRO A 82 -18.98 -10.01 62.32
N ASP A 83 -19.83 -9.12 62.83
CA ASP A 83 -21.23 -9.01 62.42
C ASP A 83 -21.37 -8.46 60.99
N LYS A 84 -20.54 -7.49 60.60
CA LYS A 84 -20.49 -6.98 59.22
C LYS A 84 -19.96 -8.04 58.25
N ALA A 85 -18.93 -8.81 58.65
CA ALA A 85 -18.43 -9.92 57.84
C ALA A 85 -19.49 -11.01 57.62
N LEU A 86 -20.32 -11.28 58.64
CA LEU A 86 -21.45 -12.20 58.52
C LEU A 86 -22.51 -11.67 57.54
N ALA A 87 -22.84 -10.38 57.60
CA ALA A 87 -23.76 -9.74 56.66
C ALA A 87 -23.24 -9.79 55.20
N LEU A 88 -21.95 -9.52 54.99
CA LEU A 88 -21.29 -9.61 53.67
C LEU A 88 -21.26 -11.04 53.13
N ARG A 89 -20.98 -12.02 54.01
CA ARG A 89 -21.00 -13.43 53.63
C ARG A 89 -22.40 -13.87 53.21
N THR A 90 -23.41 -13.52 53.99
CA THR A 90 -24.78 -14.02 53.80
C THR A 90 -25.56 -13.30 52.70
N SER A 91 -25.30 -12.01 52.45
CA SER A 91 -26.02 -11.23 51.44
C SER A 91 -25.27 -11.14 50.10
N PRO A 92 -24.25 -10.28 49.88
CA PRO A 92 -23.65 -10.12 48.55
C PRO A 92 -22.89 -11.37 48.08
N GLN A 93 -22.05 -11.98 48.92
CA GLN A 93 -21.17 -13.06 48.49
C GLN A 93 -21.91 -14.38 48.22
N ASN A 94 -22.85 -14.78 49.09
CA ASN A 94 -23.65 -15.98 48.85
C ASN A 94 -24.60 -15.81 47.65
N LYS A 95 -25.18 -14.62 47.44
CA LYS A 95 -26.01 -14.34 46.25
C LYS A 95 -25.19 -14.40 44.96
N LEU A 96 -23.99 -13.82 44.96
CA LEU A 96 -23.07 -13.90 43.82
C LEU A 96 -22.74 -15.35 43.45
N ARG A 97 -22.40 -16.18 44.45
CA ARG A 97 -22.11 -17.59 44.22
C ARG A 97 -23.32 -18.37 43.70
N ALA A 98 -24.48 -18.16 44.30
CA ALA A 98 -25.70 -18.84 43.88
C ALA A 98 -26.06 -18.47 42.45
N LYS A 99 -25.96 -17.18 42.09
CA LYS A 99 -26.27 -16.70 40.74
C LYS A 99 -25.22 -17.12 39.71
N TRP A 100 -23.95 -17.14 40.08
CA TRP A 100 -22.89 -17.67 39.24
C TRP A 100 -23.06 -19.18 38.97
N ALA A 101 -23.40 -19.95 39.99
CA ALA A 101 -23.70 -21.38 39.84
C ALA A 101 -24.89 -21.61 38.92
N GLN A 102 -25.95 -20.79 39.02
CA GLN A 102 -27.10 -20.84 38.13
C GLN A 102 -26.72 -20.54 36.67
N VAL A 103 -25.94 -19.47 36.42
CA VAL A 103 -25.45 -19.13 35.07
C VAL A 103 -24.66 -20.27 34.47
N MET A 104 -23.73 -20.86 35.24
CA MET A 104 -22.92 -21.98 34.78
C MET A 104 -23.79 -23.20 34.45
N GLN A 105 -24.72 -23.56 35.33
CA GLN A 105 -25.61 -24.70 35.12
C GLN A 105 -26.50 -24.51 33.89
N GLU A 106 -27.20 -23.37 33.77
CA GLU A 106 -28.10 -23.10 32.63
C GLU A 106 -27.31 -23.01 31.31
N THR A 107 -26.09 -22.45 31.33
CA THR A 107 -25.26 -22.37 30.11
C THR A 107 -24.74 -23.75 29.71
N GLU A 108 -24.28 -24.57 30.68
CA GLU A 108 -23.78 -25.93 30.42
C GLU A 108 -24.88 -26.88 29.94
N GLU A 109 -26.07 -26.83 30.55
CA GLU A 109 -27.22 -27.64 30.12
C GLU A 109 -27.61 -27.32 28.66
N VAL A 110 -27.64 -26.03 28.31
CA VAL A 110 -27.99 -25.57 26.95
C VAL A 110 -26.90 -25.91 25.94
N MET A 111 -25.62 -25.74 26.29
CA MET A 111 -24.49 -26.15 25.43
C MET A 111 -24.48 -27.67 25.20
N ALA A 112 -24.75 -28.46 26.23
CA ALA A 112 -24.83 -29.93 26.13
C ALA A 112 -26.00 -30.39 25.24
N GLU A 113 -27.17 -29.77 25.37
CA GLU A 113 -28.33 -30.06 24.52
C GLU A 113 -28.03 -29.76 23.04
N TYR A 114 -27.42 -28.61 22.75
CA TYR A 114 -27.08 -28.25 21.37
C TYR A 114 -25.94 -29.09 20.80
N GLY A 115 -24.92 -29.43 21.59
CA GLY A 115 -23.86 -30.34 21.18
C GLY A 115 -24.39 -31.74 20.83
N ALA A 116 -25.32 -32.27 21.64
CA ALA A 116 -25.98 -33.55 21.34
C ALA A 116 -26.86 -33.48 20.08
N CYS A 117 -27.51 -32.33 19.83
CA CYS A 117 -28.29 -32.10 18.62
C CYS A 117 -27.40 -32.04 17.36
N GLU A 118 -26.25 -31.38 17.44
CA GLU A 118 -25.27 -31.35 16.34
C GLU A 118 -24.69 -32.74 16.04
N GLU A 119 -24.31 -33.49 17.08
CA GLU A 119 -23.80 -34.85 16.90
C GLU A 119 -24.86 -35.78 16.28
N SER A 120 -26.12 -35.64 16.69
CA SER A 120 -27.24 -36.37 16.09
C SER A 120 -27.43 -36.01 14.61
N MET A 121 -27.35 -34.72 14.27
CA MET A 121 -27.46 -34.24 12.89
C MET A 121 -26.29 -34.70 12.01
N ALA A 122 -25.06 -34.67 12.53
CA ALA A 122 -23.87 -35.18 11.86
C ALA A 122 -24.00 -36.69 11.58
N ARG A 123 -24.43 -37.47 12.58
CA ARG A 123 -24.72 -38.91 12.42
C ARG A 123 -25.79 -39.16 11.36
N LEU A 124 -26.86 -38.37 11.32
CA LEU A 124 -27.90 -38.48 10.29
C LEU A 124 -27.37 -38.14 8.90
N LEU A 125 -26.50 -37.14 8.77
CA LEU A 125 -25.88 -36.78 7.49
C LEU A 125 -24.92 -37.86 7.00
N ASP A 126 -24.12 -38.47 7.89
CA ASP A 126 -23.25 -39.59 7.56
C ASP A 126 -24.06 -40.82 7.15
N VAL A 127 -25.09 -41.20 7.90
CA VAL A 127 -26.01 -42.28 7.52
C VAL A 127 -26.69 -41.98 6.19
N ASN A 128 -27.09 -40.74 5.93
CA ASN A 128 -27.69 -40.34 4.64
C ASN A 128 -26.68 -40.41 3.49
N LYS A 129 -25.40 -40.07 3.74
CA LYS A 129 -24.31 -40.19 2.78
C LYS A 129 -24.00 -41.65 2.47
N GLU A 130 -23.92 -42.50 3.48
CA GLU A 130 -23.76 -43.96 3.34
C GLU A 130 -24.94 -44.57 2.56
N LEU A 131 -26.18 -44.20 2.90
CA LEU A 131 -27.38 -44.63 2.19
C LEU A 131 -27.42 -44.14 0.74
N SER A 132 -26.92 -42.93 0.46
CA SER A 132 -26.85 -42.40 -0.91
C SER A 132 -25.78 -43.08 -1.78
N GLY A 133 -24.71 -43.57 -1.15
CA GLY A 133 -23.64 -44.34 -1.82
C GLY A 133 -24.01 -45.80 -2.04
N LEU A 134 -24.87 -46.36 -1.20
CA LEU A 134 -25.46 -47.67 -1.39
C LEU A 134 -26.53 -47.58 -2.49
N LYS A 135 -26.16 -47.89 -3.74
CA LYS A 135 -27.13 -48.29 -4.78
C LYS A 135 -27.73 -49.63 -4.39
N VAL A 136 -28.66 -49.62 -3.44
CA VAL A 136 -29.44 -50.78 -3.07
C VAL A 136 -30.43 -51.07 -4.20
N VAL A 137 -29.98 -51.84 -5.18
CA VAL A 137 -30.90 -52.63 -6.01
C VAL A 137 -31.10 -53.93 -5.24
N THR A 138 -32.20 -54.03 -4.51
CA THR A 138 -32.59 -55.27 -3.83
C THR A 138 -33.96 -55.70 -4.31
N ASP A 139 -34.06 -56.96 -4.74
CA ASP A 139 -35.33 -57.65 -5.02
C ASP A 139 -36.10 -58.04 -3.74
N SER A 140 -35.61 -57.65 -2.56
CA SER A 140 -36.27 -57.92 -1.28
C SER A 140 -37.48 -57.00 -1.08
N LYS A 141 -38.68 -57.58 -1.19
CA LYS A 141 -39.96 -56.91 -0.91
C LYS A 141 -40.03 -56.31 0.49
N GLU A 142 -39.31 -56.88 1.46
CA GLU A 142 -39.29 -56.41 2.85
C GLU A 142 -38.56 -55.07 3.00
N LEU A 143 -37.44 -54.89 2.29
CA LEU A 143 -36.68 -53.65 2.34
C LEU A 143 -37.40 -52.50 1.62
N ALA A 144 -38.06 -52.81 0.50
CA ALA A 144 -38.92 -51.85 -0.21
C ALA A 144 -40.12 -51.43 0.65
N ALA A 145 -40.71 -52.36 1.40
CA ALA A 145 -41.76 -52.06 2.36
C ALA A 145 -41.25 -51.21 3.53
N ALA A 146 -40.05 -51.49 4.05
CA ALA A 146 -39.41 -50.70 5.10
C ALA A 146 -39.08 -49.27 4.63
N TRP A 147 -38.54 -49.10 3.42
CA TRP A 147 -38.29 -47.78 2.82
C TRP A 147 -39.57 -47.00 2.60
N LYS A 148 -40.63 -47.66 2.12
CA LYS A 148 -41.94 -47.03 1.95
C LYS A 148 -42.55 -46.64 3.29
N ALA A 149 -42.40 -47.46 4.33
CA ALA A 149 -42.86 -47.15 5.69
C ALA A 149 -42.07 -45.98 6.30
N LEU A 150 -40.74 -45.94 6.14
CA LEU A 150 -39.88 -44.85 6.60
C LEU A 150 -40.21 -43.55 5.87
N SER A 151 -40.36 -43.59 4.55
CA SER A 151 -40.77 -42.44 3.73
C SER A 151 -42.18 -41.95 4.10
N SER A 152 -43.10 -42.86 4.43
CA SER A 152 -44.44 -42.51 4.89
C SER A 152 -44.41 -41.87 6.28
N LYS A 153 -43.58 -42.38 7.20
CA LYS A 153 -43.37 -41.78 8.53
C LYS A 153 -42.71 -40.40 8.44
N PHE A 154 -41.71 -40.23 7.58
CA PHE A 154 -41.05 -38.95 7.31
C PHE A 154 -42.03 -37.93 6.72
N ASN A 155 -42.87 -38.34 5.76
CA ASN A 155 -43.91 -37.49 5.18
C ASN A 155 -45.04 -37.15 6.18
N ALA A 156 -45.38 -38.07 7.08
CA ALA A 156 -46.33 -37.81 8.17
C ALA A 156 -45.74 -36.81 9.18
N LEU A 157 -44.45 -36.92 9.50
CA LEU A 157 -43.73 -35.96 10.35
C LEU A 157 -43.71 -34.56 9.72
N LYS A 158 -43.41 -34.47 8.42
CA LYS A 158 -43.42 -33.21 7.65
C LYS A 158 -44.82 -32.57 7.57
N LYS A 159 -45.89 -33.37 7.66
CA LYS A 159 -47.28 -32.91 7.64
C LYS A 159 -47.85 -32.65 9.04
N ASN A 160 -47.14 -33.00 10.11
CA ASN A 160 -47.60 -32.83 11.47
C ASN A 160 -47.68 -31.33 11.83
N PRO A 161 -48.85 -30.79 12.20
CA PRO A 161 -49.03 -29.37 12.50
C PRO A 161 -48.24 -28.89 13.73
N ASN A 162 -47.80 -29.78 14.64
CA ASN A 162 -46.91 -29.39 15.76
C ASN A 162 -45.50 -28.98 15.30
N PHE A 163 -44.99 -29.47 14.16
CA PHE A 163 -43.74 -28.94 13.57
C PHE A 163 -43.99 -27.67 12.74
N LYS A 164 -45.26 -27.32 12.51
CA LYS A 164 -45.68 -26.01 12.01
C LYS A 164 -46.05 -25.07 13.16
N ASP A 165 -45.43 -25.28 14.33
CA ASP A 165 -45.47 -24.29 15.39
C ASP A 165 -44.93 -22.96 14.88
N LYS A 166 -45.56 -21.90 15.38
CA LYS A 166 -45.70 -20.54 14.83
C LYS A 166 -44.40 -19.81 14.43
N ASN A 167 -43.23 -20.41 14.65
CA ASN A 167 -41.93 -19.85 14.27
C ASN A 167 -41.51 -20.13 12.83
N ILE A 168 -41.92 -21.24 12.19
CA ILE A 168 -41.52 -21.49 10.77
C ILE A 168 -42.38 -20.70 9.79
N ALA A 169 -43.65 -20.42 10.12
CA ALA A 169 -44.52 -19.57 9.30
C ALA A 169 -44.10 -18.09 9.30
N LEU A 170 -43.29 -17.64 10.28
CA LEU A 170 -42.74 -16.29 10.30
C LEU A 170 -41.57 -16.10 9.31
N PHE A 171 -40.91 -17.18 8.91
CA PHE A 171 -39.71 -17.12 8.07
C PHE A 171 -39.92 -17.52 6.61
N GLU A 172 -41.17 -17.82 6.24
CA GLU A 172 -41.61 -17.95 4.85
C GLU A 172 -42.79 -17.03 4.54
N LYS A 173 -42.94 -15.91 5.26
CA LYS A 173 -43.55 -14.75 4.61
C LYS A 173 -42.53 -14.27 3.60
N ASP A 174 -42.57 -14.88 2.41
CA ASP A 174 -41.85 -14.46 1.24
C ASP A 174 -42.12 -12.95 1.10
N MET A 175 -41.15 -12.10 1.49
CA MET A 175 -41.30 -10.63 1.56
C MET A 175 -41.52 -9.98 0.18
N MET A 176 -41.91 -10.78 -0.81
CA MET A 176 -42.17 -10.43 -2.19
C MET A 176 -43.44 -11.11 -2.73
N ASP A 177 -44.34 -11.61 -1.86
CA ASP A 177 -45.58 -12.25 -2.31
C ASP A 177 -46.60 -11.24 -2.87
N SER A 178 -46.59 -10.00 -2.37
CA SER A 178 -47.32 -8.88 -2.98
C SER A 178 -46.48 -8.21 -4.08
N PRO A 179 -47.08 -7.79 -5.20
CA PRO A 179 -46.40 -7.00 -6.22
C PRO A 179 -45.77 -5.70 -5.68
N ALA A 180 -46.39 -5.07 -4.68
CA ALA A 180 -45.84 -3.88 -4.03
C ALA A 180 -44.56 -4.20 -3.25
N ASP A 181 -44.57 -5.28 -2.46
CA ASP A 181 -43.41 -5.72 -1.68
C ASP A 181 -42.26 -6.17 -2.60
N TYR A 182 -42.58 -6.82 -3.73
CA TYR A 182 -41.61 -7.16 -4.76
C TYR A 182 -40.93 -5.92 -5.33
N ILE A 183 -41.69 -4.90 -5.76
CA ILE A 183 -41.13 -3.65 -6.28
C ILE A 183 -40.28 -2.92 -5.23
N ALA A 184 -40.74 -2.89 -3.97
CA ALA A 184 -39.96 -2.30 -2.88
C ALA A 184 -38.62 -3.01 -2.68
N HIS A 185 -38.60 -4.34 -2.73
CA HIS A 185 -37.37 -5.12 -2.66
C HIS A 185 -36.45 -4.89 -3.88
N VAL A 186 -37.00 -4.83 -5.09
CA VAL A 186 -36.24 -4.46 -6.30
C VAL A 186 -35.58 -3.10 -6.13
N ASN A 187 -36.32 -2.09 -5.65
CA ASN A 187 -35.78 -0.75 -5.42
C ASN A 187 -34.73 -0.73 -4.31
N LYS A 188 -34.88 -1.52 -3.26
CA LYS A 188 -33.88 -1.67 -2.20
C LYS A 188 -32.56 -2.24 -2.73
N ILE A 189 -32.62 -3.25 -3.62
CA ILE A 189 -31.42 -3.78 -4.28
C ILE A 189 -30.80 -2.70 -5.17
N ARG A 190 -31.60 -1.98 -5.97
CA ARG A 190 -31.14 -0.87 -6.83
C ARG A 190 -30.41 0.21 -6.03
N GLU A 191 -30.94 0.60 -4.88
CA GLU A 191 -30.28 1.57 -4.00
C GLU A 191 -28.90 1.07 -3.55
N ARG A 192 -28.78 -0.20 -3.17
CA ARG A 192 -27.49 -0.81 -2.83
C ARG A 192 -26.53 -0.88 -4.02
N VAL A 193 -27.03 -1.17 -5.22
CA VAL A 193 -26.24 -1.10 -6.47
C VAL A 193 -25.76 0.34 -6.75
N SER A 194 -26.60 1.34 -6.50
CA SER A 194 -26.22 2.75 -6.61
C SER A 194 -25.15 3.16 -5.59
N VAL A 195 -25.20 2.62 -4.37
CA VAL A 195 -24.13 2.80 -3.37
C VAL A 195 -22.81 2.23 -3.89
N VAL A 196 -22.82 1.03 -4.50
CA VAL A 196 -21.62 0.45 -5.13
C VAL A 196 -21.08 1.37 -6.23
N ALA A 197 -21.94 1.86 -7.14
CA ALA A 197 -21.54 2.75 -8.22
C ALA A 197 -20.93 4.07 -7.71
N ARG A 198 -21.39 4.57 -6.55
CA ARG A 198 -20.79 5.75 -5.89
C ARG A 198 -19.44 5.43 -5.27
N LYS A 199 -19.30 4.30 -4.57
CA LYS A 199 -18.02 3.88 -3.96
C LYS A 199 -16.89 3.75 -5.00
N LEU A 200 -17.20 3.27 -6.20
CA LEU A 200 -16.23 3.20 -7.31
C LEU A 200 -15.66 4.56 -7.73
N LYS A 201 -16.34 5.67 -7.38
CA LYS A 201 -15.94 7.06 -7.71
C LYS A 201 -15.38 7.82 -6.51
N GLN A 202 -15.26 7.18 -5.35
CA GLN A 202 -14.75 7.80 -4.13
C GLN A 202 -13.29 7.41 -3.88
N PRO A 203 -12.51 8.21 -3.12
CA PRO A 203 -11.19 7.81 -2.67
C PRO A 203 -11.25 6.45 -1.94
N PRO A 204 -10.28 5.55 -2.14
CA PRO A 204 -9.04 5.71 -2.91
C PRO A 204 -9.17 5.43 -4.43
N LEU A 205 -10.37 5.12 -4.93
CA LEU A 205 -10.59 4.74 -6.34
C LEU A 205 -10.81 5.94 -7.28
N SER A 206 -11.00 7.13 -6.73
CA SER A 206 -11.22 8.38 -7.46
C SER A 206 -10.02 8.87 -8.26
N THR A 207 -8.80 8.40 -7.95
CA THR A 207 -7.59 8.68 -8.73
C THR A 207 -6.85 7.40 -9.08
N ASP A 208 -5.95 7.47 -10.06
CA ASP A 208 -5.31 6.28 -10.62
C ASP A 208 -4.13 5.77 -9.77
N PHE A 209 -3.39 6.67 -9.12
CA PHE A 209 -2.15 6.35 -8.41
C PHE A 209 -2.21 6.72 -6.91
N ASP A 210 -3.39 6.64 -6.30
CA ASP A 210 -3.49 6.51 -4.85
C ASP A 210 -2.92 5.15 -4.39
N PRO A 211 -2.62 4.94 -3.10
CA PRO A 211 -1.92 3.74 -2.66
C PRO A 211 -2.58 2.45 -3.15
N PHE A 212 -1.87 1.69 -4.00
CA PHE A 212 -2.44 0.54 -4.71
C PHE A 212 -3.08 -0.50 -3.78
N HIS A 213 -2.49 -0.75 -2.61
CA HIS A 213 -3.05 -1.67 -1.63
C HIS A 213 -4.45 -1.24 -1.14
N LEU A 214 -4.67 0.05 -0.91
CA LEU A 214 -5.97 0.60 -0.53
C LEU A 214 -6.98 0.51 -1.69
N GLN A 215 -6.52 0.73 -2.92
CA GLN A 215 -7.36 0.55 -4.11
C GLN A 215 -7.78 -0.92 -4.28
N GLU A 216 -6.86 -1.86 -4.10
CA GLU A 216 -7.13 -3.30 -4.19
C GLU A 216 -8.11 -3.77 -3.12
N GLU A 217 -7.94 -3.31 -1.88
CA GLU A 217 -8.85 -3.57 -0.77
C GLU A 217 -10.26 -3.01 -1.05
N ALA A 218 -10.36 -1.74 -1.47
CA ALA A 218 -11.64 -1.12 -1.82
C ALA A 218 -12.35 -1.86 -2.97
N LEU A 219 -11.63 -2.30 -4.00
CA LEU A 219 -12.21 -3.10 -5.09
C LEU A 219 -12.64 -4.49 -4.64
N LYS A 220 -11.91 -5.12 -3.71
CA LYS A 220 -12.28 -6.39 -3.10
C LYS A 220 -13.59 -6.24 -2.31
N ASP A 221 -13.69 -5.25 -1.44
CA ASP A 221 -14.91 -4.98 -0.68
C ASP A 221 -16.13 -4.74 -1.57
N ILE A 222 -15.94 -3.97 -2.65
CA ILE A 222 -17.00 -3.72 -3.63
C ILE A 222 -17.41 -5.02 -4.34
N ARG A 223 -16.44 -5.88 -4.70
CA ARG A 223 -16.70 -7.19 -5.32
C ARG A 223 -17.47 -8.11 -4.38
N ASP A 224 -17.16 -8.12 -3.09
CA ASP A 224 -17.83 -8.95 -2.09
C ASP A 224 -19.29 -8.50 -1.89
N VAL A 225 -19.52 -7.18 -1.85
CA VAL A 225 -20.87 -6.59 -1.83
C VAL A 225 -21.64 -6.94 -3.11
N LEU A 226 -21.02 -6.82 -4.28
CA LEU A 226 -21.66 -7.22 -5.54
C LEU A 226 -21.98 -8.72 -5.55
N THR A 227 -21.08 -9.58 -5.08
CA THR A 227 -21.33 -11.04 -5.00
C THR A 227 -22.56 -11.34 -4.14
N THR A 228 -22.70 -10.64 -3.01
CA THR A 228 -23.91 -10.73 -2.18
C THR A 228 -25.15 -10.23 -2.93
N LEU A 229 -25.07 -9.07 -3.58
CA LEU A 229 -26.17 -8.51 -4.36
C LEU A 229 -26.58 -9.39 -5.54
N LYS A 230 -25.65 -10.12 -6.17
CA LYS A 230 -25.95 -11.06 -7.25
C LYS A 230 -26.95 -12.11 -6.80
N THR A 231 -26.79 -12.66 -5.60
CA THR A 231 -27.72 -13.63 -5.04
C THR A 231 -29.13 -13.04 -4.85
N GLU A 232 -29.23 -11.77 -4.47
CA GLU A 232 -30.51 -11.06 -4.32
C GLU A 232 -31.15 -10.75 -5.69
N VAL A 233 -30.35 -10.33 -6.68
CA VAL A 233 -30.80 -10.15 -8.07
C VAL A 233 -31.34 -11.45 -8.66
N ASP A 234 -30.67 -12.58 -8.40
CA ASP A 234 -31.13 -13.90 -8.85
C ASP A 234 -32.46 -14.29 -8.22
N LYS A 235 -32.67 -14.00 -6.92
CA LYS A 235 -33.96 -14.21 -6.24
C LYS A 235 -35.07 -13.37 -6.86
N VAL A 236 -34.79 -12.12 -7.22
CA VAL A 236 -35.72 -11.23 -7.93
C VAL A 236 -36.12 -11.83 -9.28
N ASP A 237 -35.14 -12.30 -10.05
CA ASP A 237 -35.38 -12.90 -11.37
C ASP A 237 -36.17 -14.21 -11.27
N GLN A 238 -35.86 -15.08 -10.30
CA GLN A 238 -36.59 -16.33 -10.04
C GLN A 238 -38.08 -16.07 -9.70
N LYS A 239 -38.36 -15.04 -8.90
CA LYS A 239 -39.74 -14.71 -8.46
C LYS A 239 -40.53 -13.89 -9.47
N ARG A 240 -39.87 -13.25 -10.44
CA ARG A 240 -40.46 -12.36 -11.44
C ARG A 240 -41.73 -12.92 -12.08
N ASN A 241 -41.65 -14.14 -12.63
CA ASN A 241 -42.78 -14.73 -13.36
C ASN A 241 -43.96 -15.07 -12.43
N ARG A 242 -43.70 -15.37 -11.14
CA ARG A 242 -44.76 -15.62 -10.15
C ARG A 242 -45.52 -14.34 -9.83
N VAL A 243 -44.81 -13.21 -9.69
CA VAL A 243 -45.41 -11.90 -9.41
C VAL A 243 -46.15 -11.36 -10.64
N LEU A 244 -45.58 -11.49 -11.84
CA LEU A 244 -46.22 -11.04 -13.08
C LEU A 244 -47.57 -11.73 -13.38
N ARG A 245 -47.80 -12.94 -12.84
CA ARG A 245 -49.11 -13.60 -12.93
C ARG A 245 -50.18 -12.98 -12.04
N LYS A 246 -49.78 -12.26 -10.98
CA LYS A 246 -50.67 -11.64 -9.99
C LYS A 246 -51.10 -10.21 -10.37
N VAL A 247 -50.51 -9.62 -11.42
CA VAL A 247 -50.77 -8.23 -11.87
C VAL A 247 -51.09 -8.18 -13.36
N GLN A 248 -51.90 -7.20 -13.78
CA GLN A 248 -52.26 -6.95 -15.18
C GLN A 248 -52.22 -5.44 -15.48
N GLY A 249 -52.27 -5.08 -16.77
CA GLY A 249 -52.27 -3.68 -17.22
C GLY A 249 -51.04 -2.89 -16.75
N GLU A 250 -51.26 -1.66 -16.31
CA GLU A 250 -50.20 -0.71 -15.88
C GLU A 250 -49.34 -1.26 -14.72
N ALA A 251 -49.96 -1.96 -13.76
CA ALA A 251 -49.23 -2.56 -12.64
C ALA A 251 -48.21 -3.61 -13.11
N ARG A 252 -48.53 -4.35 -14.16
CA ARG A 252 -47.60 -5.32 -14.77
C ARG A 252 -46.44 -4.63 -15.46
N GLU A 253 -46.71 -3.56 -16.21
CA GLU A 253 -45.68 -2.77 -16.87
C GLU A 253 -44.72 -2.13 -15.86
N ASN A 254 -45.24 -1.66 -14.71
CA ASN A 254 -44.42 -1.10 -13.63
C ASN A 254 -43.45 -2.14 -13.03
N VAL A 255 -43.90 -3.38 -12.81
CA VAL A 255 -43.02 -4.47 -12.34
C VAL A 255 -41.92 -4.75 -13.37
N VAL A 256 -42.26 -4.84 -14.66
CA VAL A 256 -41.28 -5.08 -15.74
C VAL A 256 -40.24 -3.96 -15.77
N LYS A 257 -40.67 -2.69 -15.81
CA LYS A 257 -39.77 -1.54 -15.82
C LYS A 257 -38.87 -1.48 -14.58
N ALA A 258 -39.36 -1.85 -13.40
CA ALA A 258 -38.55 -1.87 -12.19
C ALA A 258 -37.40 -2.90 -12.29
N VAL A 259 -37.70 -4.10 -12.76
CA VAL A 259 -36.70 -5.18 -12.94
C VAL A 259 -35.71 -4.84 -14.06
N GLU A 260 -36.17 -4.29 -15.18
CA GLU A 260 -35.28 -3.86 -16.27
C GLU A 260 -34.29 -2.78 -15.83
N ARG A 261 -34.74 -1.79 -15.06
CA ARG A 261 -33.83 -0.78 -14.50
C ARG A 261 -32.82 -1.39 -13.53
N LEU A 262 -33.23 -2.35 -12.70
CA LEU A 262 -32.30 -3.09 -11.84
C LEU A 262 -31.24 -3.80 -12.67
N LYS A 263 -31.63 -4.48 -13.76
CA LYS A 263 -30.66 -5.16 -14.64
C LYS A 263 -29.67 -4.20 -15.27
N LEU A 264 -30.15 -3.08 -15.81
CA LEU A 264 -29.27 -2.07 -16.41
C LEU A 264 -28.25 -1.50 -15.40
N GLU A 265 -28.70 -1.16 -14.19
CA GLU A 265 -27.82 -0.66 -13.13
C GLU A 265 -26.84 -1.72 -12.63
N TRP A 266 -27.31 -2.96 -12.48
CA TRP A 266 -26.51 -4.11 -12.10
C TRP A 266 -25.39 -4.37 -13.11
N ASP A 267 -25.73 -4.46 -14.39
CA ASP A 267 -24.79 -4.70 -15.48
C ASP A 267 -23.78 -3.55 -15.58
N SER A 268 -24.25 -2.30 -15.48
CA SER A 268 -23.38 -1.13 -15.46
C SER A 268 -22.39 -1.16 -14.27
N ALA A 269 -22.85 -1.48 -13.06
CA ALA A 269 -21.99 -1.57 -11.89
C ALA A 269 -20.93 -2.67 -12.03
N ASN A 270 -21.31 -3.82 -12.60
CA ASN A 270 -20.39 -4.93 -12.82
C ASN A 270 -19.34 -4.62 -13.90
N THR A 271 -19.75 -4.00 -15.01
CA THR A 271 -18.82 -3.52 -16.04
C THR A 271 -17.86 -2.48 -15.47
N ASN A 272 -18.35 -1.48 -14.74
CA ASN A 272 -17.51 -0.46 -14.13
C ASN A 272 -16.51 -1.04 -13.12
N LEU A 273 -16.90 -2.04 -12.32
CA LEU A 273 -15.98 -2.73 -11.40
C LEU A 273 -14.86 -3.42 -12.18
N ASN A 274 -15.21 -4.18 -13.22
CA ASN A 274 -14.23 -4.91 -14.03
C ASN A 274 -13.29 -3.96 -14.77
N ASP A 275 -13.83 -2.90 -15.38
CA ASP A 275 -13.05 -1.88 -16.06
C ASP A 275 -12.09 -1.19 -15.09
N ARG A 276 -12.55 -0.82 -13.90
CA ARG A 276 -11.69 -0.19 -12.89
C ARG A 276 -10.61 -1.12 -12.37
N ALA A 277 -10.91 -2.41 -12.18
CA ALA A 277 -9.94 -3.41 -11.78
C ALA A 277 -8.88 -3.66 -12.87
N ASN A 278 -9.30 -3.76 -14.13
CA ASN A 278 -8.38 -3.88 -15.27
C ASN A 278 -7.53 -2.63 -15.45
N HIS A 279 -8.09 -1.45 -15.22
CA HIS A 279 -7.35 -0.18 -15.26
C HIS A 279 -6.29 -0.12 -14.16
N LEU A 280 -6.62 -0.53 -12.94
CA LEU A 280 -5.66 -0.58 -11.83
C LEU A 280 -4.43 -1.44 -12.16
N VAL A 281 -4.61 -2.59 -12.80
CA VAL A 281 -3.50 -3.44 -13.25
C VAL A 281 -2.59 -2.68 -14.21
N LYS A 282 -3.16 -2.00 -15.21
CA LYS A 282 -2.39 -1.18 -16.18
C LYS A 282 -1.65 -0.04 -15.49
N CYS A 283 -2.27 0.65 -14.53
CA CYS A 283 -1.62 1.70 -13.75
C CYS A 283 -0.42 1.14 -12.96
N LYS A 284 -0.56 -0.04 -12.34
CA LYS A 284 0.55 -0.70 -11.63
C LYS A 284 1.71 -1.05 -12.59
N GLU A 285 1.40 -1.59 -13.76
CA GLU A 285 2.41 -1.89 -14.79
C GLU A 285 3.15 -0.63 -15.27
N GLN A 286 2.42 0.46 -15.51
CA GLN A 286 3.00 1.75 -15.89
C GLN A 286 3.91 2.31 -14.78
N TRP A 287 3.45 2.25 -13.53
CA TRP A 287 4.22 2.69 -12.37
C TRP A 287 5.50 1.87 -12.20
N GLU A 288 5.41 0.55 -12.32
CA GLU A 288 6.55 -0.35 -12.17
C GLU A 288 7.57 -0.19 -13.31
N SER A 289 7.08 0.03 -14.54
CA SER A 289 7.92 0.37 -15.69
C SER A 289 8.70 1.67 -15.47
N LEU A 290 8.02 2.73 -15.02
CA LEU A 290 8.66 4.00 -14.71
C LEU A 290 9.68 3.87 -13.56
N ARG A 291 9.30 3.19 -12.47
CA ARG A 291 10.18 2.92 -11.33
C ARG A 291 11.47 2.21 -11.79
N LYS A 292 11.33 1.14 -12.57
CA LYS A 292 12.47 0.37 -13.10
C LYS A 292 13.35 1.22 -14.02
N ASN A 293 12.75 2.10 -14.83
CA ASN A 293 13.51 3.03 -15.67
C ASN A 293 14.27 4.06 -14.82
N CYS A 294 13.64 4.59 -13.78
CA CYS A 294 14.28 5.48 -12.81
C CYS A 294 15.46 4.79 -12.12
N GLU A 295 15.29 3.57 -11.62
CA GLU A 295 16.36 2.79 -10.96
C GLU A 295 17.56 2.52 -11.88
N LYS A 296 17.29 2.09 -13.12
CA LYS A 296 18.34 1.88 -14.14
C LYS A 296 19.06 3.16 -14.50
N PHE A 297 18.35 4.28 -14.59
CA PHE A 297 18.95 5.57 -14.89
C PHE A 297 19.74 6.11 -13.69
N ALA A 298 19.22 5.94 -12.48
CA ALA A 298 19.88 6.33 -11.24
C ALA A 298 21.21 5.59 -11.04
N SER A 299 21.24 4.27 -11.26
CA SER A 299 22.47 3.49 -11.16
C SER A 299 23.48 3.86 -12.23
N TRP A 300 23.02 4.12 -13.46
CA TRP A 300 23.86 4.66 -14.52
C TRP A 300 24.45 6.03 -14.15
N LEU A 301 23.62 6.96 -13.64
CA LEU A 301 24.08 8.27 -13.17
C LEU A 301 25.16 8.14 -12.10
N THR A 302 24.97 7.28 -11.09
CA THR A 302 25.96 7.06 -10.04
C THR A 302 27.30 6.57 -10.60
N SER A 303 27.27 5.66 -11.58
CA SER A 303 28.49 5.19 -12.26
C SER A 303 29.20 6.33 -13.01
N MET A 304 28.46 7.19 -13.69
CA MET A 304 29.01 8.34 -14.43
C MET A 304 29.57 9.42 -13.51
N GLU A 305 28.89 9.69 -12.39
CA GLU A 305 29.34 10.61 -11.35
C GLU A 305 30.67 10.11 -10.74
N GLU A 306 30.79 8.81 -10.42
CA GLU A 306 32.05 8.25 -9.90
C GLU A 306 33.17 8.26 -10.96
N ALA A 307 32.85 7.96 -12.23
CA ALA A 307 33.82 7.98 -13.32
C ALA A 307 34.41 9.38 -13.61
N SER A 308 33.70 10.44 -13.22
CA SER A 308 34.11 11.84 -13.44
C SER A 308 34.66 12.55 -12.19
N LYS A 309 34.57 11.92 -11.02
CA LYS A 309 34.95 12.48 -9.71
C LYS A 309 36.40 12.97 -9.60
N ASP A 310 37.33 12.30 -10.27
CA ASP A 310 38.76 12.65 -10.22
C ASP A 310 39.19 13.66 -11.31
N PHE A 311 38.25 14.22 -12.09
CA PHE A 311 38.61 15.16 -13.15
C PHE A 311 39.29 16.43 -12.62
N ASP A 312 38.98 16.84 -11.40
CA ASP A 312 39.50 18.06 -10.77
C ASP A 312 40.70 17.83 -9.85
N THR A 313 41.11 16.59 -9.59
CA THR A 313 42.11 16.28 -8.54
C THR A 313 43.56 16.34 -9.02
N ASN A 314 43.82 16.73 -10.27
CA ASN A 314 45.14 16.65 -10.95
C ASN A 314 45.82 15.27 -10.88
N LYS A 315 45.16 14.23 -10.36
CA LYS A 315 45.69 12.87 -10.22
C LYS A 315 45.89 12.17 -11.56
N ILE A 316 45.09 12.55 -12.55
CA ILE A 316 45.07 11.94 -13.88
C ILE A 316 45.59 12.96 -14.90
N PRO A 317 46.45 12.56 -15.87
CA PRO A 317 46.92 13.46 -16.91
C PRO A 317 45.77 14.11 -17.70
N SER A 318 45.89 15.41 -17.98
CA SER A 318 44.89 16.21 -18.72
C SER A 318 44.43 15.59 -20.06
N VAL A 319 45.33 14.88 -20.75
CA VAL A 319 45.01 14.18 -22.00
C VAL A 319 44.05 13.02 -21.76
N GLU A 320 44.25 12.24 -20.71
CA GLU A 320 43.40 11.11 -20.34
C GLU A 320 42.03 11.61 -19.83
N VAL A 321 42.01 12.67 -19.01
CA VAL A 321 40.75 13.33 -18.59
C VAL A 321 39.94 13.77 -19.81
N ARG A 322 40.59 14.35 -20.82
CA ARG A 322 39.93 14.78 -22.07
C ARG A 322 39.34 13.60 -22.85
N ALA A 323 40.07 12.49 -22.94
CA ALA A 323 39.60 11.29 -23.62
C ALA A 323 38.39 10.68 -22.90
N LYS A 324 38.47 10.53 -21.57
CA LYS A 324 37.37 10.04 -20.72
C LYS A 324 36.15 10.95 -20.82
N LEU A 325 36.34 12.28 -20.72
CA LEU A 325 35.25 13.25 -20.82
C LEU A 325 34.50 13.13 -22.16
N ARG A 326 35.22 12.99 -23.28
CA ARG A 326 34.59 12.79 -24.59
C ARG A 326 33.75 11.53 -24.67
N ASP A 327 34.22 10.42 -24.09
CA ASP A 327 33.46 9.18 -24.04
C ASP A 327 32.20 9.33 -23.17
N LEU A 328 32.34 9.93 -21.98
CA LEU A 328 31.22 10.20 -21.08
C LEU A 328 30.19 11.15 -21.71
N GLU A 329 30.62 12.20 -22.41
CA GLU A 329 29.73 13.10 -23.16
C GLU A 329 28.97 12.36 -24.28
N LYS A 330 29.64 11.43 -24.98
CA LYS A 330 28.99 10.58 -26.00
C LYS A 330 27.96 9.64 -25.38
N GLN A 331 28.25 9.04 -24.24
CA GLN A 331 27.26 8.23 -23.52
C GLN A 331 26.08 9.11 -23.07
N ALA A 332 26.35 10.30 -22.54
CA ALA A 332 25.33 11.26 -22.12
C ALA A 332 24.37 11.63 -23.26
N THR A 333 24.86 11.91 -24.48
CA THR A 333 23.96 12.23 -25.61
C THR A 333 22.96 11.10 -25.90
N THR A 334 23.37 9.83 -25.80
CA THR A 334 22.47 8.68 -25.97
C THR A 334 21.45 8.57 -24.84
N LYS A 335 21.81 9.01 -23.63
CA LYS A 335 20.98 8.93 -22.43
C LYS A 335 19.98 10.07 -22.28
N THR A 336 20.18 11.20 -22.96
CA THR A 336 19.22 12.31 -23.01
C THR A 336 17.81 11.85 -23.41
N GLY A 337 17.69 10.95 -24.38
CA GLY A 337 16.39 10.42 -24.81
C GLY A 337 15.68 9.62 -23.71
N ILE A 338 16.42 8.83 -22.93
CA ILE A 338 15.88 8.07 -21.79
C ILE A 338 15.41 9.04 -20.70
N MET A 339 16.19 10.07 -20.40
CA MET A 339 15.81 11.08 -19.42
C MET A 339 14.51 11.80 -19.80
N ASN A 340 14.37 12.21 -21.06
CA ASN A 340 13.15 12.85 -21.56
C ASN A 340 11.95 11.90 -21.50
N SER A 341 12.15 10.61 -21.79
CA SER A 341 11.10 9.59 -21.66
C SER A 341 10.65 9.40 -20.22
N ILE A 342 11.59 9.34 -19.26
CA ILE A 342 11.29 9.26 -17.82
C ILE A 342 10.49 10.50 -17.36
N VAL A 343 10.89 11.70 -17.78
CA VAL A 343 10.18 12.95 -17.46
C VAL A 343 8.79 12.99 -18.07
N GLY A 344 8.64 12.55 -19.33
CA GLY A 344 7.34 12.45 -20.00
C GLY A 344 6.40 11.51 -19.25
N ALA A 345 6.84 10.27 -19.01
CA ALA A 345 6.05 9.27 -18.29
C ALA A 345 5.70 9.71 -16.85
N GLY A 346 6.64 10.36 -16.14
CA GLY A 346 6.37 10.91 -14.82
C GLY A 346 5.32 12.03 -14.85
N ARG A 347 5.35 12.90 -15.86
CA ARG A 347 4.36 13.98 -16.02
C ARG A 347 2.98 13.42 -16.35
N ASP A 348 2.91 12.45 -17.24
CA ASP A 348 1.65 11.79 -17.62
C ASP A 348 1.02 11.10 -16.39
N MET A 349 1.83 10.43 -15.57
CA MET A 349 1.39 9.81 -14.33
C MET A 349 0.82 10.82 -13.32
N VAL A 350 1.47 11.98 -13.14
CA VAL A 350 0.97 13.05 -12.27
C VAL A 350 -0.35 13.63 -12.78
N ALA A 351 -0.53 13.72 -14.10
CA ALA A 351 -1.78 14.20 -14.69
C ALA A 351 -2.98 13.29 -14.38
N LEU A 352 -2.75 12.00 -14.18
CA LEU A 352 -3.75 11.01 -13.77
C LEU A 352 -4.03 11.03 -12.25
N GLY A 353 -3.15 11.64 -11.46
CA GLY A 353 -3.36 11.96 -10.05
C GLY A 353 -3.10 10.81 -9.07
N GLY A 354 -3.01 11.17 -7.79
CA GLY A 354 -2.77 10.25 -6.67
C GLY A 354 -1.50 10.56 -5.86
N SER A 355 -1.39 10.04 -4.64
CA SER A 355 -0.20 10.27 -3.81
C SER A 355 1.06 9.61 -4.38
N GLN A 356 0.97 8.37 -4.86
CA GLN A 356 2.14 7.64 -5.37
C GLN A 356 2.69 8.25 -6.66
N ALA A 357 1.83 8.84 -7.50
CA ALA A 357 2.27 9.61 -8.66
C ALA A 357 3.12 10.83 -8.27
N ARG A 358 2.73 11.55 -7.22
CA ARG A 358 3.48 12.71 -6.71
C ARG A 358 4.82 12.31 -6.12
N GLU A 359 4.87 11.22 -5.35
CA GLU A 359 6.12 10.67 -4.82
C GLU A 359 7.06 10.20 -5.94
N MET A 360 6.53 9.51 -6.95
CA MET A 360 7.29 9.10 -8.13
C MET A 360 7.85 10.31 -8.88
N TRP A 361 7.06 11.38 -9.00
CA TRP A 361 7.52 12.62 -9.63
C TRP A 361 8.67 13.30 -8.89
N GLN A 362 8.67 13.31 -7.56
CA GLN A 362 9.80 13.80 -6.77
C GLN A 362 11.09 13.02 -7.07
N THR A 363 10.96 11.69 -7.25
CA THR A 363 12.08 10.84 -7.66
C THR A 363 12.59 11.23 -9.06
N VAL A 364 11.68 11.42 -10.02
CA VAL A 364 12.02 11.88 -11.39
C VAL A 364 12.72 13.24 -11.36
N GLU A 365 12.25 14.18 -10.55
CA GLU A 365 12.83 15.53 -10.43
C GLU A 365 14.24 15.49 -9.81
N SER A 366 14.44 14.66 -8.79
CA SER A 366 15.76 14.42 -8.21
C SER A 366 16.76 13.88 -9.25
N LEU A 367 16.34 12.91 -10.08
CA LEU A 367 17.16 12.42 -11.19
C LEU A 367 17.44 13.51 -12.22
N ARG A 368 16.48 14.40 -12.49
CA ARG A 368 16.64 15.53 -13.41
C ARG A 368 17.66 16.53 -12.92
N HIS A 369 17.64 16.84 -11.63
CA HIS A 369 18.65 17.70 -11.03
C HIS A 369 20.05 17.09 -11.10
N ARG A 370 20.20 15.82 -10.74
CA ARG A 370 21.49 15.10 -10.85
C ARG A 370 22.01 15.07 -12.29
N TRP A 371 21.15 14.75 -13.25
CA TRP A 371 21.47 14.76 -14.67
C TRP A 371 21.98 16.14 -15.15
N ASN A 372 21.25 17.20 -14.84
CA ASN A 372 21.64 18.56 -15.22
C ASN A 372 22.95 18.98 -14.54
N HIS A 373 23.16 18.59 -13.29
CA HIS A 373 24.40 18.83 -12.58
C HIS A 373 25.59 18.15 -13.25
N LEU A 374 25.45 16.86 -13.62
CA LEU A 374 26.49 16.12 -14.35
C LEU A 374 26.85 16.78 -15.69
N LEU A 375 25.84 17.21 -16.46
CA LEU A 375 26.09 17.93 -17.73
C LEU A 375 26.82 19.26 -17.51
N ALA A 376 26.47 19.98 -16.45
CA ALA A 376 27.16 21.22 -16.08
C ALA A 376 28.62 20.96 -15.67
N GLN A 377 28.88 19.89 -14.91
CA GLN A 377 30.25 19.45 -14.57
C GLN A 377 31.08 19.10 -15.82
N PHE A 378 30.49 18.40 -16.79
CA PHE A 378 31.17 18.08 -18.05
C PHE A 378 31.54 19.34 -18.83
N LYS A 379 30.62 20.29 -18.92
CA LYS A 379 30.88 21.59 -19.56
C LYS A 379 32.00 22.35 -18.85
N ALA A 380 31.97 22.46 -17.53
CA ALA A 380 32.99 23.14 -16.74
C ALA A 380 34.37 22.48 -16.87
N THR A 381 34.43 21.14 -16.83
CA THR A 381 35.68 20.38 -17.02
C THR A 381 36.27 20.64 -18.40
N ARG A 382 35.44 20.66 -19.44
CA ARG A 382 35.86 20.95 -20.82
C ARG A 382 36.46 22.34 -20.97
N GLU A 383 35.80 23.35 -20.41
CA GLU A 383 36.25 24.75 -20.42
C GLU A 383 37.57 24.92 -19.65
N ARG A 384 37.71 24.24 -18.51
CA ARG A 384 38.96 24.20 -17.73
C ARG A 384 40.10 23.56 -18.52
N LEU A 385 39.87 22.41 -19.17
CA LEU A 385 40.87 21.72 -19.98
C LEU A 385 41.31 22.54 -21.20
N ALA A 386 40.39 23.28 -21.83
CA ALA A 386 40.70 24.20 -22.92
C ALA A 386 41.60 25.35 -22.44
N SER A 387 41.23 25.96 -21.30
CA SER A 387 42.00 27.06 -20.69
C SER A 387 43.42 26.62 -20.30
N GLN A 388 43.56 25.42 -19.72
CA GLN A 388 44.88 24.86 -19.38
C GLN A 388 45.75 24.57 -20.61
N GLN A 389 45.16 24.08 -21.71
CA GLN A 389 45.90 23.86 -22.95
C GLN A 389 46.39 25.18 -23.53
N ASN A 390 45.51 26.19 -23.61
CA ASN A 390 45.87 27.49 -24.15
C ASN A 390 46.98 28.15 -23.30
N GLY A 391 46.92 28.03 -21.97
CA GLY A 391 47.97 28.52 -21.08
C GLY A 391 49.32 27.84 -21.29
N LYS A 392 49.34 26.51 -21.50
CA LYS A 392 50.58 25.78 -21.84
C LYS A 392 51.15 26.20 -23.18
N GLN A 393 50.31 26.40 -24.20
CA GLN A 393 50.72 26.86 -25.52
C GLN A 393 51.32 28.27 -25.45
N ALA A 394 50.66 29.20 -24.74
CA ALA A 394 51.17 30.55 -24.52
C ALA A 394 52.51 30.54 -23.78
N ARG A 395 52.65 29.72 -22.74
CA ARG A 395 53.92 29.59 -22.00
C ARG A 395 55.05 29.05 -22.87
N GLY A 396 54.79 28.01 -23.69
CA GLY A 396 55.79 27.48 -24.62
C GLY A 396 56.22 28.51 -25.67
N ALA A 397 55.28 29.30 -26.20
CA ALA A 397 55.58 30.39 -27.13
C ALA A 397 56.44 31.49 -26.48
N ILE A 398 56.13 31.88 -25.24
CA ILE A 398 56.93 32.82 -24.44
C ILE A 398 58.35 32.27 -24.23
N GLU A 399 58.49 31.05 -23.72
CA GLU A 399 59.79 30.42 -23.43
C GLU A 399 60.64 30.29 -24.71
N ALA A 400 60.04 29.84 -25.81
CA ALA A 400 60.71 29.76 -27.11
C ALA A 400 61.18 31.13 -27.60
N THR A 401 60.37 32.17 -27.41
CA THR A 401 60.70 33.54 -27.83
C THR A 401 61.83 34.13 -26.98
N MET A 402 61.78 33.94 -25.65
CA MET A 402 62.83 34.36 -24.73
C MET A 402 64.17 33.70 -25.06
N ALA A 403 64.19 32.39 -25.36
CA ALA A 403 65.42 31.69 -25.75
C ALA A 403 66.07 32.29 -27.02
N THR A 404 65.28 32.63 -28.04
CA THR A 404 65.82 33.31 -29.24
C THR A 404 66.30 34.73 -28.97
N LEU A 405 65.66 35.46 -28.06
CA LEU A 405 66.12 36.80 -27.65
C LEU A 405 67.46 36.71 -26.92
N GLU A 406 67.68 35.69 -26.10
CA GLU A 406 68.98 35.43 -25.46
C GLU A 406 70.06 35.09 -26.50
N GLU A 407 69.74 34.28 -27.51
CA GLU A 407 70.66 33.96 -28.61
C GLU A 407 71.06 35.21 -29.40
N VAL A 408 70.09 36.06 -29.76
CA VAL A 408 70.36 37.37 -30.39
C VAL A 408 71.22 38.25 -29.49
N THR A 409 70.89 38.33 -28.20
CA THR A 409 71.65 39.14 -27.24
C THR A 409 73.11 38.67 -27.11
N SER A 410 73.34 37.35 -27.09
CA SER A 410 74.66 36.74 -27.07
C SER A 410 75.46 37.06 -28.34
N LEU A 411 74.81 36.92 -29.50
CA LEU A 411 75.42 37.19 -30.81
C LEU A 411 75.85 38.66 -30.95
N VAL A 412 75.02 39.59 -30.46
CA VAL A 412 75.30 41.04 -30.48
C VAL A 412 76.44 41.40 -29.51
N LYS A 413 76.53 40.74 -28.35
CA LYS A 413 77.62 40.96 -27.37
C LYS A 413 78.96 40.34 -27.78
N SER A 414 78.94 39.34 -28.67
CA SER A 414 80.16 38.68 -29.14
C SER A 414 80.97 39.61 -30.05
N PRO A 415 82.27 39.83 -29.82
CA PRO A 415 83.10 40.68 -30.67
C PRO A 415 83.23 40.07 -32.08
N ALA A 416 83.09 40.89 -33.13
CA ALA A 416 83.39 40.50 -34.51
C ALA A 416 84.86 40.82 -34.81
N ASN A 417 85.56 39.94 -35.51
CA ASN A 417 86.85 40.29 -36.09
C ASN A 417 86.61 41.08 -37.40
N PRO A 418 86.94 42.38 -37.46
CA PRO A 418 86.67 43.22 -38.63
C PRO A 418 87.51 42.84 -39.86
N SER A 419 88.57 42.06 -39.69
CA SER A 419 89.50 41.67 -40.75
C SER A 419 89.22 40.29 -41.37
N ASP A 420 88.24 39.54 -40.85
CA ASP A 420 87.83 38.23 -41.38
C ASP A 420 86.48 38.35 -42.10
N GLU A 421 86.53 38.57 -43.40
CA GLU A 421 85.35 38.75 -44.25
C GLU A 421 84.45 37.50 -44.27
N GLY A 422 85.03 36.29 -44.16
CA GLY A 422 84.27 35.04 -44.07
C GLY A 422 83.46 34.94 -42.78
N ALA A 423 84.06 35.29 -41.64
CA ALA A 423 83.37 35.32 -40.35
C ALA A 423 82.24 36.37 -40.29
N LEU A 424 82.42 37.52 -40.96
CA LEU A 424 81.39 38.55 -41.07
C LEU A 424 80.19 38.08 -41.90
N VAL A 425 80.42 37.40 -43.04
CA VAL A 425 79.34 36.84 -43.87
C VAL A 425 78.54 35.78 -43.12
N VAL A 426 79.21 34.88 -42.39
CA VAL A 426 78.55 33.86 -41.55
C VAL A 426 77.72 34.52 -40.45
N ARG A 427 78.26 35.52 -39.77
CA ARG A 427 77.55 36.26 -38.73
C ARG A 427 76.33 37.00 -39.28
N LEU A 428 76.45 37.63 -40.45
CA LEU A 428 75.34 38.36 -41.09
C LEU A 428 74.22 37.42 -41.53
N ASN A 429 74.56 36.22 -42.01
CA ASN A 429 73.57 35.19 -42.29
C ASN A 429 72.89 34.67 -41.02
N LEU A 430 73.63 34.47 -39.93
CA LEU A 430 73.07 34.05 -38.64
C LEU A 430 72.11 35.11 -38.07
N VAL A 431 72.48 36.39 -38.13
CA VAL A 431 71.59 37.51 -37.75
C VAL A 431 70.32 37.49 -38.59
N ARG A 432 70.44 37.33 -39.92
CA ARG A 432 69.27 37.29 -40.81
C ARG A 432 68.33 36.13 -40.48
N THR A 433 68.87 34.95 -40.21
CA THR A 433 68.08 33.77 -39.80
C THR A 433 67.34 34.01 -38.47
N LEU A 434 68.04 34.54 -37.45
CA LEU A 434 67.43 34.84 -36.15
C LEU A 434 66.36 35.94 -36.25
N GLN A 435 66.58 36.94 -37.12
CA GLN A 435 65.60 37.98 -37.41
C GLN A 435 64.32 37.39 -38.04
N ASP A 436 64.46 36.50 -39.01
CA ASP A 436 63.32 35.84 -39.65
C ASP A 436 62.55 34.95 -38.67
N ASP A 437 63.25 34.27 -37.76
CA ASP A 437 62.62 33.44 -36.74
C ASP A 437 61.92 34.27 -35.63
N LEU A 438 62.49 35.39 -35.21
CA LEU A 438 61.83 36.34 -34.31
C LEU A 438 60.56 36.93 -34.95
N ASN A 439 60.60 37.27 -36.24
CA ASN A 439 59.43 37.76 -36.96
C ASN A 439 58.30 36.71 -37.00
N LYS A 440 58.63 35.41 -37.14
CA LYS A 440 57.63 34.33 -37.05
C LYS A 440 57.04 34.21 -35.64
N LYS A 441 57.89 34.21 -34.61
CA LYS A 441 57.45 34.12 -33.21
C LYS A 441 56.63 35.33 -32.77
N LYS A 442 56.96 36.53 -33.25
CA LYS A 442 56.16 37.75 -33.04
C LYS A 442 54.73 37.58 -33.58
N LYS A 443 54.57 37.10 -34.82
CA LYS A 443 53.24 36.83 -35.39
C LYS A 443 52.49 35.77 -34.59
N GLU A 444 53.18 34.75 -34.09
CA GLU A 444 52.57 33.73 -33.23
C GLU A 444 52.07 34.31 -31.91
N LEU A 445 52.87 35.17 -31.26
CA LEU A 445 52.49 35.87 -30.02
C LEU A 445 51.36 36.89 -30.24
N GLU A 446 51.36 37.65 -31.34
CA GLU A 446 50.26 38.54 -31.72
C GLU A 446 48.94 37.77 -31.92
N ASN A 447 48.99 36.59 -32.54
CA ASN A 447 47.82 35.73 -32.70
C ASN A 447 47.30 35.20 -31.36
N LEU A 448 48.19 34.89 -30.41
CA LEU A 448 47.82 34.45 -29.06
C LEU A 448 47.24 35.59 -28.21
N ASP A 449 47.77 36.81 -28.35
CA ASP A 449 47.26 38.00 -27.67
C ASP A 449 45.83 38.35 -28.15
N ASN A 450 45.63 38.37 -29.47
CA ASN A 450 44.33 38.65 -30.09
C ASN A 450 43.24 37.63 -29.76
N ASN A 451 43.59 36.35 -29.61
CA ASN A 451 42.62 35.27 -29.38
C ASN A 451 42.34 34.99 -27.90
N ASN A 452 43.25 35.37 -26.99
CA ASN A 452 43.24 34.81 -25.63
C ASN A 452 43.55 35.80 -24.50
N GLY A 453 43.92 37.06 -24.80
CA GLY A 453 43.83 38.25 -23.92
C GLY A 453 44.41 38.21 -22.50
N GLN A 454 45.21 37.20 -22.12
CA GLN A 454 45.45 36.89 -20.69
C GLN A 454 46.91 36.89 -20.22
N ALA A 455 47.89 37.30 -21.03
CA ALA A 455 49.28 37.31 -20.56
C ALA A 455 49.92 38.70 -20.75
N GLU A 456 50.05 39.47 -19.66
CA GLU A 456 50.85 40.71 -19.66
C GLU A 456 52.24 40.50 -20.25
N LYS A 457 52.84 39.32 -20.00
CA LYS A 457 54.13 38.95 -20.55
C LYS A 457 54.15 38.75 -22.07
N VAL A 458 53.02 38.36 -22.68
CA VAL A 458 52.89 38.33 -24.15
C VAL A 458 52.85 39.74 -24.71
N LYS A 459 52.15 40.67 -24.04
CA LYS A 459 52.11 42.09 -24.42
C LYS A 459 53.48 42.75 -24.27
N GLU A 460 54.18 42.47 -23.17
CA GLU A 460 55.52 42.97 -22.89
C GLU A 460 56.52 42.48 -23.95
N LEU A 461 56.54 41.18 -24.25
CA LEU A 461 57.40 40.62 -25.30
C LEU A 461 57.05 41.14 -26.69
N ASN A 462 55.76 41.30 -27.03
CA ASN A 462 55.36 41.90 -28.30
C ASN A 462 55.84 43.36 -28.43
N ALA A 463 55.81 44.12 -27.33
CA ALA A 463 56.34 45.48 -27.29
C ALA A 463 57.86 45.50 -27.44
N GLU A 464 58.57 44.57 -26.79
CA GLU A 464 60.02 44.42 -26.88
C GLU A 464 60.48 44.01 -28.29
N LEU A 465 59.74 43.12 -28.97
CA LEU A 465 59.95 42.73 -30.37
C LEU A 465 59.56 43.80 -31.41
N THR A 466 58.98 44.90 -30.97
CA THR A 466 58.60 46.03 -31.84
C THR A 466 59.61 47.18 -31.75
N LYS A 467 60.41 47.22 -30.69
CA LYS A 467 61.59 48.08 -30.57
C LYS A 467 62.77 47.46 -31.31
#